data_AF-A0A9P5C6K6-F1
#
_entry.id   AF-A0A9P5C6K6-F1
#
_cell.length_a   1.000
_cell.length_b   1.000
_cell.length_c   1.000
_cell.angle_alpha   90.00
_cell.angle_beta   90.00
_cell.angle_gamma   90.00
#
_symmetry.space_group_name_H-M   'P 1'
#
loop_
_entity.id
_entity.type
_entity.pdbx_description
1 polymer ?
#
loop_
_entity_poly.entity_id
_entity_poly.type
_entity_poly.pdbx_seq_one_letter_code
_entity_poly.pdbx_strand_id
1 'polypeptide(L)'
;MASTLHKRDSMEASVETPLSTKPSSPRPDTYQPKKKASLTSLPPSVRNIIYKYALDTELVNTGLSNVSYTHSLDNATGILKFKASRSPFPIETGLFYVSKLISTEALRFFYSSNLFVRLSLFTSDARHAKTMLIDSGLLFAAPPASTLEASTHHALDVTLVEKDSEKKRATVMFPAQYLPRLINFVRSAGEVTKSWGSTRTLHLAMLNSYSFSTSRLQGDLLEPFRVLKGFSSVTISPTHTLPHYTSGLSSSLTTKTFSVQQWLETITELADLSDAARSTTPSGAANYPLSIEYASSVIVAFTYGFLTSAEAIHGPSHAEETFKAIQRLRWRVELGLGIALSLQHKALDSHKDWLVDAAIPARQRQQAAEDLLCAESSIDKALSLATDSPSPASNPWFLSLPVELIPPNKAGWFSEAERAQTWYALGVVHCSLGEYLFAAGAFERALGMWGQNDGVEKVERAFEKARCGIESDREGMFKGHVQPGSGLRRAARVARMNVGDE
;
A
#
# COMPACT_ATOMS: atom_id res chain seq x y z
N MET A 1 -40.30 -14.30 54.40
CA MET A 1 -41.78 -14.35 54.36
C MET A 1 -42.30 -13.03 54.90
N ALA A 2 -43.31 -12.46 54.22
CA ALA A 2 -44.20 -11.33 54.57
C ALA A 2 -43.54 -10.01 55.04
N SER A 3 -43.49 -8.92 54.25
CA SER A 3 -44.60 -8.02 53.81
C SER A 3 -45.43 -7.43 54.97
N THR A 4 -45.25 -6.14 55.26
CA THR A 4 -46.34 -5.17 55.49
C THR A 4 -45.89 -3.73 55.17
N LEU A 5 -46.50 -3.17 54.11
CA LEU A 5 -46.73 -1.74 53.87
C LEU A 5 -47.70 -1.21 54.96
N HIS A 6 -47.94 0.08 55.27
CA HIS A 6 -47.81 1.38 54.62
C HIS A 6 -47.97 2.46 55.72
N LYS A 7 -47.36 3.65 55.55
CA LYS A 7 -48.08 4.91 55.83
C LYS A 7 -47.55 6.04 54.95
N ARG A 8 -48.48 6.58 54.17
CA ARG A 8 -48.38 7.70 53.23
C ARG A 8 -49.14 8.86 53.88
N ASP A 9 -48.70 10.08 53.60
CA ASP A 9 -49.50 11.31 53.44
C ASP A 9 -48.53 12.51 53.56
N SER A 10 -48.66 13.63 52.87
CA SER A 10 -49.40 14.04 51.67
C SER A 10 -48.83 15.46 51.43
N MET A 11 -48.58 15.90 50.20
CA MET A 11 -49.53 16.79 49.56
C MET A 11 -49.31 16.77 48.04
N GLU A 12 -50.31 16.22 47.35
CA GLU A 12 -50.70 16.63 46.01
C GLU A 12 -51.70 17.80 46.12
N ALA A 13 -51.63 18.69 45.14
CA ALA A 13 -52.80 19.24 44.45
C ALA A 13 -52.39 19.18 42.96
N SER A 14 -52.74 18.20 42.11
CA SER A 14 -54.08 17.79 41.62
C SER A 14 -54.96 19.01 41.33
N VAL A 15 -55.39 19.23 40.08
CA VAL A 15 -56.62 18.66 39.48
C VAL A 15 -56.89 19.47 38.18
N GLU A 16 -57.46 19.05 37.06
CA GLU A 16 -58.07 17.80 36.55
C GLU A 16 -58.51 18.07 35.08
N THR A 17 -58.18 17.20 34.12
CA THR A 17 -59.11 16.33 33.34
C THR A 17 -59.61 16.88 31.97
N PRO A 18 -60.30 16.08 31.10
CA PRO A 18 -59.69 15.06 30.22
C PRO A 18 -60.34 15.01 28.81
N LEU A 19 -59.80 14.23 27.85
CA LEU A 19 -60.54 13.32 26.93
C LEU A 19 -59.71 12.91 25.70
N SER A 20 -59.30 11.64 25.72
CA SER A 20 -59.30 10.63 24.63
C SER A 20 -59.15 11.08 23.17
N THR A 21 -58.09 10.65 22.49
CA THR A 21 -58.15 9.61 21.45
C THR A 21 -56.73 9.19 21.01
N LYS A 22 -56.53 7.89 20.78
CA LYS A 22 -55.27 7.22 20.41
C LYS A 22 -54.52 7.90 19.24
N PRO A 23 -53.18 8.00 19.29
CA PRO A 23 -52.35 7.92 18.10
C PRO A 23 -51.84 6.48 17.90
N SER A 24 -51.95 6.05 16.66
CA SER A 24 -51.55 4.77 16.09
C SER A 24 -50.15 4.28 16.46
N SER A 25 -50.03 2.96 16.63
CA SER A 25 -48.78 2.21 16.67
C SER A 25 -47.73 2.72 15.67
N PRO A 26 -46.45 2.86 16.05
CA PRO A 26 -45.39 3.07 15.08
C PRO A 26 -45.15 1.75 14.32
N ARG A 27 -45.34 1.78 13.00
CA ARG A 27 -44.82 0.77 12.07
C ARG A 27 -43.30 0.63 12.29
N PRO A 28 -42.75 -0.58 12.45
CA PRO A 28 -41.32 -0.77 12.38
C PRO A 28 -40.93 -0.91 10.91
N ASP A 29 -40.81 0.21 10.20
CA ASP A 29 -40.13 0.24 8.91
C ASP A 29 -39.35 1.55 8.80
N THR A 30 -38.13 1.51 9.32
CA THR A 30 -37.02 2.33 8.85
C THR A 30 -35.74 1.64 9.30
N TYR A 31 -35.11 0.95 8.35
CA TYR A 31 -33.74 0.48 8.45
C TYR A 31 -32.84 1.67 8.79
N GLN A 32 -32.51 1.87 10.07
CA GLN A 32 -31.33 2.65 10.41
C GLN A 32 -30.10 1.80 10.10
N PRO A 33 -29.15 2.27 9.28
CA PRO A 33 -27.92 1.53 9.07
C PRO A 33 -27.17 1.49 10.40
N LYS A 34 -27.11 0.30 11.02
CA LYS A 34 -26.22 0.03 12.16
C LYS A 34 -24.84 0.57 11.81
N LYS A 35 -24.31 1.52 12.60
CA LYS A 35 -22.91 1.96 12.50
C LYS A 35 -22.05 0.69 12.46
N LYS A 36 -21.35 0.47 11.35
CA LYS A 36 -20.47 -0.69 11.20
C LYS A 36 -19.40 -0.59 12.29
N ALA A 37 -19.39 -1.54 13.21
CA ALA A 37 -18.33 -1.65 14.22
C ALA A 37 -16.97 -1.64 13.52
N SER A 38 -16.11 -0.68 13.89
CA SER A 38 -14.73 -0.56 13.42
C SER A 38 -13.79 -1.22 14.43
N LEU A 39 -12.62 -1.67 13.99
CA LEU A 39 -11.69 -2.35 14.89
C LEU A 39 -11.12 -1.44 15.99
N THR A 40 -11.11 -0.14 15.75
CA THR A 40 -10.73 0.88 16.73
C THR A 40 -11.75 1.05 17.86
N SER A 41 -12.97 0.54 17.68
CA SER A 41 -14.01 0.51 18.72
C SER A 41 -13.91 -0.73 19.64
N LEU A 42 -13.00 -1.67 19.35
CA LEU A 42 -12.80 -2.86 20.18
C LEU A 42 -11.77 -2.60 21.29
N PRO A 43 -11.95 -3.22 22.48
CA PRO A 43 -10.97 -3.16 23.56
C PRO A 43 -9.59 -3.70 23.10
N PRO A 44 -8.46 -3.11 23.57
CA PRO A 44 -7.12 -3.54 23.20
C PRO A 44 -6.83 -5.04 23.43
N SER A 45 -7.43 -5.65 24.45
CA SER A 45 -7.31 -7.09 24.73
C SER A 45 -7.92 -7.95 23.62
N VAL A 46 -9.09 -7.58 23.11
CA VAL A 46 -9.78 -8.27 22.01
C VAL A 46 -9.05 -8.02 20.69
N ARG A 47 -8.59 -6.79 20.47
CA ARG A 47 -7.80 -6.39 19.30
C ARG A 47 -6.46 -7.15 19.21
N ASN A 48 -5.73 -7.28 20.32
CA ASN A 48 -4.46 -8.00 20.37
C ASN A 48 -4.63 -9.52 20.21
N ILE A 49 -5.73 -10.09 20.71
CA ILE A 49 -6.10 -11.49 20.44
C ILE A 49 -6.39 -11.67 18.94
N ILE A 50 -7.18 -10.79 18.32
CA ILE A 50 -7.47 -10.88 16.89
C ILE A 50 -6.19 -10.80 16.04
N TYR A 51 -5.24 -9.91 16.38
CA TYR A 51 -3.95 -9.83 15.71
C TYR A 51 -3.10 -11.09 15.90
N LYS A 52 -3.15 -11.70 17.09
CA LYS A 52 -2.48 -12.98 17.37
C LYS A 52 -2.98 -14.09 16.44
N TYR A 53 -4.30 -14.24 16.28
CA TYR A 53 -4.93 -15.31 15.48
C TYR A 53 -4.87 -15.09 13.96
N ALA A 54 -4.75 -13.85 13.47
CA ALA A 54 -4.76 -13.54 12.04
C ALA A 54 -3.38 -13.59 11.37
N LEU A 55 -2.29 -13.38 12.12
CA LEU A 55 -0.92 -13.36 11.61
C LEU A 55 -0.15 -14.66 11.91
N ASP A 56 -0.73 -15.54 12.72
CA ASP A 56 -0.12 -16.79 13.11
C ASP A 56 -0.98 -17.97 12.64
N THR A 57 -0.53 -18.65 11.58
CA THR A 57 -1.19 -19.86 11.09
C THR A 57 -1.06 -21.06 12.03
N GLU A 58 -0.24 -20.98 13.08
CA GLU A 58 -0.35 -21.92 14.19
C GLU A 58 -1.76 -21.86 14.81
N LEU A 59 -2.43 -20.70 14.72
CA LEU A 59 -3.80 -20.53 15.17
C LEU A 59 -4.85 -20.83 14.08
N VAL A 60 -4.50 -20.91 12.79
CA VAL A 60 -5.35 -21.57 11.76
C VAL A 60 -5.43 -23.08 12.02
N ASN A 61 -4.42 -23.61 12.68
CA ASN A 61 -4.36 -24.99 13.16
C ASN A 61 -4.90 -25.15 14.59
N THR A 62 -5.58 -24.15 15.17
CA THR A 62 -6.16 -24.32 16.51
C THR A 62 -7.16 -25.48 16.54
N GLY A 63 -6.94 -26.42 17.47
CA GLY A 63 -7.69 -27.66 17.57
C GLY A 63 -7.15 -28.81 16.71
N LEU A 64 -6.19 -28.56 15.83
CA LEU A 64 -5.45 -29.58 15.07
C LEU A 64 -4.03 -29.72 15.62
N SER A 65 -3.47 -30.93 15.57
CA SER A 65 -2.07 -31.14 15.95
C SER A 65 -1.15 -30.29 15.07
N ASN A 66 -0.09 -29.73 15.67
CA ASN A 66 0.95 -29.01 14.94
C ASN A 66 1.47 -29.85 13.77
N VAL A 67 1.69 -29.20 12.62
CA VAL A 67 2.28 -29.87 11.46
C VAL A 67 3.73 -30.18 11.78
N SER A 68 3.99 -31.43 12.15
CA SER A 68 5.35 -31.94 12.27
C SER A 68 5.90 -32.36 10.90
N TYR A 69 7.18 -32.10 10.69
CA TYR A 69 7.89 -32.50 9.48
C TYR A 69 8.90 -33.60 9.82
N THR A 70 8.73 -34.76 9.20
CA THR A 70 9.75 -35.81 9.17
C THR A 70 10.62 -35.61 7.93
N HIS A 71 11.87 -36.07 7.97
CA HIS A 71 12.81 -35.89 6.87
C HIS A 71 13.60 -37.17 6.61
N SER A 72 13.97 -37.37 5.36
CA SER A 72 14.89 -38.42 4.91
C SER A 72 15.85 -37.83 3.89
N LEU A 73 17.13 -38.22 3.96
CA LEU A 73 18.09 -37.85 2.92
C LEU A 73 17.93 -38.81 1.74
N ASP A 74 17.77 -38.27 0.53
CA ASP A 74 17.85 -39.08 -0.68
C ASP A 74 19.30 -39.46 -0.95
N ASN A 75 19.63 -40.75 -0.88
CA ASN A 75 20.99 -41.23 -1.05
C ASN A 75 21.56 -41.00 -2.46
N ALA A 76 20.69 -40.90 -3.48
CA ALA A 76 21.14 -40.70 -4.86
C ALA A 76 21.43 -39.23 -5.18
N THR A 77 20.59 -38.32 -4.68
CA THR A 77 20.67 -36.89 -5.01
C THR A 77 21.28 -36.03 -3.89
N GLY A 78 21.34 -36.56 -2.67
CA GLY A 78 21.78 -35.83 -1.48
C GLY A 78 20.82 -34.70 -1.06
N ILE A 79 19.59 -34.69 -1.58
CA ILE A 79 18.54 -33.71 -1.29
C ILE A 79 17.70 -34.21 -0.11
N LEU A 80 17.34 -33.30 0.81
CA LEU A 80 16.40 -33.57 1.88
C LEU A 80 14.98 -33.69 1.33
N LYS A 81 14.36 -34.84 1.56
CA LYS A 81 12.92 -35.04 1.35
C LYS A 81 12.21 -34.85 2.67
N PHE A 82 11.21 -33.97 2.68
CA PHE A 82 10.35 -33.76 3.83
C PHE A 82 9.03 -34.49 3.64
N LYS A 83 8.45 -34.96 4.75
CA LYS A 83 7.09 -35.50 4.80
C LYS A 83 6.38 -34.84 5.97
N ALA A 84 5.39 -34.02 5.62
CA ALA A 84 4.51 -33.41 6.60
C ALA A 84 3.55 -34.45 7.18
N SER A 85 3.23 -34.35 8.47
CA SER A 85 2.25 -35.20 9.16
C SER A 85 0.82 -35.06 8.61
N ARG A 86 0.50 -33.91 8.02
CA ARG A 86 -0.73 -33.62 7.28
C ARG A 86 -0.48 -32.52 6.26
N SER A 87 -1.44 -32.24 5.39
CA SER A 87 -1.31 -31.11 4.45
C SER A 87 -1.07 -29.81 5.24
N PRO A 88 0.06 -29.11 5.00
CA PRO A 88 0.36 -27.86 5.67
C PRO A 88 -0.55 -26.72 5.20
N PHE A 89 -1.21 -26.89 4.03
CA PHE A 89 -2.12 -25.93 3.43
C PHE A 89 -3.48 -26.62 3.22
N PRO A 90 -4.37 -26.59 4.21
CA PRO A 90 -5.73 -27.09 4.04
C PRO A 90 -6.50 -26.07 3.21
N ILE A 91 -6.69 -26.35 1.91
CA ILE A 91 -7.62 -25.57 1.10
C ILE A 91 -8.91 -26.38 0.98
N GLU A 92 -9.85 -26.14 1.88
CA GLU A 92 -11.28 -26.15 1.57
C GLU A 92 -11.94 -24.94 2.25
N THR A 93 -12.77 -24.25 1.46
CA THR A 93 -13.25 -22.89 1.62
C THR A 93 -14.15 -22.61 2.85
N GLY A 94 -14.12 -21.37 3.36
CA GLY A 94 -15.21 -20.77 4.14
C GLY A 94 -14.81 -19.81 5.29
N LEU A 95 -13.56 -19.84 5.77
CA LEU A 95 -13.21 -19.30 7.10
C LEU A 95 -12.84 -17.80 7.15
N PHE A 96 -12.69 -17.11 6.02
CA PHE A 96 -12.19 -15.73 6.00
C PHE A 96 -13.27 -14.63 6.10
N TYR A 97 -14.51 -15.00 6.43
CA TYR A 97 -15.59 -14.04 6.64
C TYR A 97 -15.50 -13.21 7.94
N VAL A 98 -14.49 -13.44 8.81
CA VAL A 98 -14.50 -12.91 10.19
C VAL A 98 -13.42 -11.85 10.49
N SER A 99 -12.40 -11.63 9.64
CA SER A 99 -11.32 -10.66 9.95
C SER A 99 -11.29 -9.47 8.99
N LYS A 100 -11.68 -8.29 9.48
CA LYS A 100 -11.90 -7.05 8.71
C LYS A 100 -10.66 -6.14 8.54
N LEU A 101 -9.43 -6.65 8.62
CA LEU A 101 -8.22 -5.80 8.72
C LEU A 101 -7.11 -6.00 7.71
N ILE A 102 -7.25 -6.97 6.81
CA ILE A 102 -6.55 -6.87 5.54
C ILE A 102 -7.52 -6.07 4.66
N SER A 103 -7.05 -5.06 3.92
CA SER A 103 -7.96 -4.31 3.04
C SER A 103 -8.67 -5.30 2.12
N THR A 104 -9.91 -5.02 1.70
CA THR A 104 -10.62 -5.91 0.78
C THR A 104 -9.82 -6.17 -0.50
N GLU A 105 -8.99 -5.20 -0.94
CA GLU A 105 -8.02 -5.40 -2.03
C GLU A 105 -6.84 -6.30 -1.64
N ALA A 106 -6.28 -6.21 -0.43
CA ALA A 106 -5.20 -7.09 0.01
C ALA A 106 -5.70 -8.51 0.31
N LEU A 107 -6.94 -8.66 0.81
CA LEU A 107 -7.64 -9.94 0.95
C LEU A 107 -7.87 -10.53 -0.44
N ARG A 108 -8.43 -9.76 -1.38
CA ARG A 108 -8.59 -10.21 -2.77
C ARG A 108 -7.24 -10.55 -3.41
N PHE A 109 -6.21 -9.73 -3.22
CA PHE A 109 -4.85 -9.97 -3.70
C PHE A 109 -4.31 -11.32 -3.21
N PHE A 110 -4.30 -11.57 -1.89
CA PHE A 110 -3.78 -12.81 -1.33
C PHE A 110 -4.68 -14.03 -1.62
N TYR A 111 -6.02 -13.88 -1.67
CA TYR A 111 -6.96 -14.97 -1.93
C TYR A 111 -7.17 -15.30 -3.42
N SER A 112 -6.97 -14.36 -4.33
CA SER A 112 -7.21 -14.60 -5.76
C SER A 112 -5.99 -15.19 -6.48
N SER A 113 -4.78 -15.09 -5.89
CA SER A 113 -3.55 -15.36 -6.64
C SER A 113 -2.67 -16.50 -6.13
N ASN A 114 -2.94 -17.07 -4.93
CA ASN A 114 -2.13 -18.17 -4.37
C ASN A 114 -0.61 -17.86 -4.48
N LEU A 115 -0.17 -16.71 -3.96
CA LEU A 115 1.24 -16.28 -4.05
C LEU A 115 2.13 -17.19 -3.22
N PHE A 116 2.89 -18.04 -3.89
CA PHE A 116 3.93 -18.86 -3.28
C PHE A 116 5.32 -18.25 -3.48
N VAL A 117 6.22 -18.58 -2.56
CA VAL A 117 7.66 -18.34 -2.62
C VAL A 117 8.34 -19.69 -2.63
N ARG A 118 9.29 -19.87 -3.54
CA ARG A 118 10.14 -21.06 -3.60
C ARG A 118 11.51 -20.72 -3.00
N LEU A 119 11.89 -21.45 -1.96
CA LEU A 119 13.20 -21.33 -1.31
C LEU A 119 14.09 -22.50 -1.67
N SER A 120 15.27 -22.21 -2.23
CA SER A 120 16.32 -23.17 -2.52
C SER A 120 17.54 -22.92 -1.62
N LEU A 121 18.02 -23.96 -0.94
CA LEU A 121 19.19 -23.90 -0.06
C LEU A 121 20.34 -24.70 -0.64
N PHE A 122 21.48 -24.03 -0.89
CA PHE A 122 22.73 -24.63 -1.32
C PHE A 122 23.71 -24.60 -0.15
N THR A 123 24.06 -25.79 0.35
CA THR A 123 25.00 -25.97 1.48
C THR A 123 25.73 -27.30 1.36
N SER A 124 26.98 -27.33 1.82
CA SER A 124 27.80 -28.55 1.81
C SER A 124 27.24 -29.61 2.77
N ASP A 125 26.66 -29.21 3.91
CA ASP A 125 26.09 -30.10 4.93
C ASP A 125 24.55 -30.07 4.93
N ALA A 126 23.93 -31.23 4.68
CA ALA A 126 22.48 -31.37 4.73
C ALA A 126 21.90 -31.05 6.13
N ARG A 127 22.68 -31.20 7.21
CA ARG A 127 22.25 -30.82 8.56
C ARG A 127 22.02 -29.32 8.68
N HIS A 128 22.82 -28.48 7.99
CA HIS A 128 22.63 -27.03 7.99
C HIS A 128 21.29 -26.66 7.33
N ALA A 129 20.99 -27.22 6.16
CA ALA A 129 19.72 -26.97 5.48
C ALA A 129 18.51 -27.40 6.34
N LYS A 130 18.62 -28.55 7.02
CA LYS A 130 17.60 -29.03 7.95
C LYS A 130 17.39 -28.05 9.11
N THR A 131 18.47 -27.68 9.81
CA THR A 131 18.40 -26.76 10.96
C THR A 131 17.81 -25.42 10.55
N MET A 132 18.24 -24.85 9.41
CA MET A 132 17.70 -23.60 8.89
C MET A 132 16.19 -23.66 8.63
N LEU A 133 15.70 -24.75 8.02
CA LEU A 133 14.28 -24.89 7.74
C LEU A 133 13.45 -25.07 9.02
N ILE A 134 13.93 -25.87 9.98
CA ILE A 134 13.25 -26.07 11.26
C ILE A 134 13.22 -24.77 12.06
N ASP A 135 14.36 -24.11 12.21
CA ASP A 135 14.51 -22.91 13.05
C ASP A 135 13.87 -21.67 12.41
N SER A 136 13.70 -21.65 11.09
CA SER A 136 12.97 -20.57 10.40
C SER A 136 11.47 -20.55 10.71
N GLY A 137 10.90 -21.64 11.25
CA GLY A 137 9.48 -21.74 11.56
C GLY A 137 8.56 -21.60 10.33
N LEU A 138 9.09 -21.87 9.14
CA LEU A 138 8.34 -21.82 7.89
C LEU A 138 7.42 -23.04 7.77
N LEU A 139 6.16 -22.80 7.40
CA LEU A 139 5.25 -23.86 6.98
C LEU A 139 5.32 -23.97 5.45
N PHE A 140 5.84 -25.09 4.97
CA PHE A 140 6.14 -25.32 3.56
C PHE A 140 5.57 -26.63 3.01
N ALA A 141 5.36 -26.66 1.70
CA ALA A 141 4.94 -27.81 0.93
C ALA A 141 6.04 -28.87 0.96
N ALA A 142 5.64 -30.12 1.17
CA ALA A 142 6.52 -31.28 1.13
C ALA A 142 6.50 -32.13 -0.18
N PRO A 143 6.01 -31.67 -1.36
CA PRO A 143 6.04 -32.51 -2.55
C PRO A 143 7.49 -32.75 -3.01
N PRO A 144 7.72 -33.76 -3.87
CA PRO A 144 9.05 -34.09 -4.38
C PRO A 144 9.73 -32.87 -5.00
N ALA A 145 11.05 -32.75 -4.80
CA ALA A 145 11.83 -31.62 -5.31
C ALA A 145 11.65 -31.39 -6.82
N SER A 146 11.52 -32.46 -7.60
CA SER A 146 11.25 -32.41 -9.05
C SER A 146 9.93 -31.70 -9.38
N THR A 147 8.87 -31.93 -8.59
CA THR A 147 7.58 -31.27 -8.75
C THR A 147 7.66 -29.78 -8.39
N LEU A 148 8.41 -29.43 -7.34
CA LEU A 148 8.63 -28.03 -6.95
C LEU A 148 9.50 -27.26 -7.95
N GLU A 149 10.46 -27.93 -8.57
CA GLU A 149 11.33 -27.33 -9.58
C GLU A 149 10.59 -27.06 -10.89
N ALA A 150 9.68 -27.95 -11.28
CA ALA A 150 8.81 -27.77 -12.45
C ALA A 150 7.63 -26.82 -12.20
N SER A 151 7.35 -26.45 -10.94
CA SER A 151 6.25 -25.55 -10.60
C SER A 151 6.51 -24.15 -11.15
N THR A 152 5.51 -23.60 -11.86
CA THR A 152 5.46 -22.20 -12.32
C THR A 152 4.47 -21.36 -11.49
N HIS A 153 3.82 -21.98 -10.51
CA HIS A 153 2.78 -21.39 -9.68
C HIS A 153 3.36 -20.71 -8.43
N HIS A 154 4.32 -19.83 -8.62
CA HIS A 154 4.92 -19.03 -7.55
C HIS A 154 5.41 -17.67 -8.06
N ALA A 155 5.46 -16.69 -7.16
CA ALA A 155 5.76 -15.31 -7.48
C ALA A 155 7.25 -14.97 -7.32
N LEU A 156 7.92 -15.60 -6.35
CA LEU A 156 9.30 -15.29 -5.98
C LEU A 156 10.14 -16.56 -5.80
N ASP A 157 11.30 -16.58 -6.45
CA ASP A 157 12.41 -17.48 -6.13
C ASP A 157 13.37 -16.81 -5.15
N VAL A 158 13.67 -17.51 -4.06
CA VAL A 158 14.71 -17.16 -3.10
C VAL A 158 15.74 -18.28 -3.09
N THR A 159 16.97 -17.98 -3.50
CA THR A 159 18.07 -18.95 -3.45
C THR A 159 19.14 -18.43 -2.50
N LEU A 160 19.47 -19.24 -1.51
CA LEU A 160 20.52 -18.94 -0.54
C LEU A 160 21.66 -19.94 -0.70
N VAL A 161 22.85 -19.42 -0.98
CA VAL A 161 24.05 -20.20 -1.29
C VAL A 161 25.10 -19.97 -0.22
N GLU A 162 25.47 -21.02 0.51
CA GLU A 162 26.62 -20.99 1.41
C GLU A 162 27.93 -21.02 0.62
N LYS A 163 28.94 -20.33 1.12
CA LYS A 163 30.27 -20.22 0.51
C LYS A 163 30.79 -21.60 0.10
N ASP A 164 31.35 -21.67 -1.10
CA ASP A 164 31.95 -22.89 -1.69
C ASP A 164 30.95 -24.05 -1.86
N SER A 165 29.64 -23.76 -1.86
CA SER A 165 28.60 -24.77 -2.05
C SER A 165 27.93 -24.71 -3.43
N GLU A 166 28.06 -25.79 -4.18
CA GLU A 166 27.29 -26.06 -5.40
C GLU A 166 26.16 -27.07 -5.16
N LYS A 167 26.08 -27.64 -3.95
CA LYS A 167 25.16 -28.73 -3.63
C LYS A 167 23.84 -28.19 -3.13
N LYS A 168 22.80 -28.31 -3.97
CA LYS A 168 21.41 -28.07 -3.56
C LYS A 168 20.97 -29.12 -2.55
N ARG A 169 20.62 -28.71 -1.33
CA ARG A 169 20.23 -29.63 -0.24
C ARG A 169 18.74 -29.60 0.08
N ALA A 170 18.07 -28.48 -0.19
CA ALA A 170 16.63 -28.38 0.01
C ALA A 170 15.99 -27.44 -1.01
N THR A 171 14.77 -27.80 -1.42
CA THR A 171 13.84 -26.96 -2.15
C THR A 171 12.51 -27.05 -1.44
N VAL A 172 11.95 -25.92 -1.01
CA VAL A 172 10.65 -25.87 -0.36
C VAL A 172 9.82 -24.75 -0.95
N MET A 173 8.49 -24.86 -0.87
CA MET A 173 7.57 -23.82 -1.34
C MET A 173 6.62 -23.44 -0.21
N PHE A 174 6.46 -22.14 0.06
CA PHE A 174 5.61 -21.64 1.14
C PHE A 174 4.82 -20.40 0.70
N PRO A 175 3.64 -20.13 1.28
CA PRO A 175 2.87 -18.91 0.98
C PRO A 175 3.65 -17.63 1.32
N ALA A 176 3.57 -16.60 0.48
CA ALA A 176 4.32 -15.36 0.64
C ALA A 176 4.09 -14.66 2.00
N GLN A 177 2.96 -14.91 2.68
CA GLN A 177 2.70 -14.42 4.04
C GLN A 177 3.74 -14.86 5.08
N TYR A 178 4.49 -15.95 4.85
CA TYR A 178 5.56 -16.40 5.74
C TYR A 178 6.94 -15.81 5.40
N LEU A 179 7.05 -15.04 4.33
CA LEU A 179 8.30 -14.41 3.93
C LEU A 179 8.94 -13.57 5.06
N PRO A 180 8.18 -12.81 5.88
CA PRO A 180 8.75 -12.12 7.04
C PRO A 180 9.41 -13.05 8.07
N ARG A 181 8.93 -14.31 8.22
CA ARG A 181 9.56 -15.29 9.13
C ARG A 181 10.95 -15.69 8.64
N LEU A 182 11.07 -15.98 7.34
CA LEU A 182 12.36 -16.27 6.71
C LEU A 182 13.32 -15.10 6.89
N ILE A 183 12.87 -13.88 6.61
CA ILE A 183 13.69 -12.67 6.70
C ILE A 183 14.13 -12.43 8.15
N ASN A 184 13.22 -12.55 9.12
CA ASN A 184 13.57 -12.39 10.52
C ASN A 184 14.58 -13.43 11.00
N PHE A 185 14.40 -14.70 10.62
CA PHE A 185 15.36 -15.76 10.89
C PHE A 185 16.75 -15.42 10.33
N VAL A 186 16.81 -15.03 9.06
CA VAL A 186 18.05 -14.67 8.37
C VAL A 186 18.73 -13.46 9.04
N ARG A 187 17.95 -12.45 9.41
CA ARG A 187 18.44 -11.28 10.16
C ARG A 187 19.04 -11.69 11.49
N SER A 188 18.31 -12.45 12.30
CA SER A 188 18.78 -12.91 13.62
C SER A 188 20.02 -13.80 13.50
N ALA A 189 20.11 -14.63 12.46
CA ALA A 189 21.32 -15.41 12.19
C ALA A 189 22.54 -14.50 11.93
N GLY A 190 22.36 -13.40 11.20
CA GLY A 190 23.39 -12.37 10.97
C GLY A 190 23.77 -11.58 12.23
N GLU A 191 22.82 -11.29 13.10
CA GLU A 191 23.05 -10.59 14.38
C GLU A 191 23.84 -11.47 15.36
N VAL A 192 23.47 -12.74 15.47
CA VAL A 192 24.14 -13.72 16.35
C VAL A 192 25.52 -14.09 15.80
N THR A 193 25.63 -14.29 14.48
CA THR A 193 26.87 -14.69 13.81
C THR A 193 27.29 -13.63 12.80
N LYS A 194 28.19 -12.73 13.21
CA LYS A 194 28.63 -11.59 12.38
C LYS A 194 29.20 -11.97 11.00
N SER A 195 29.71 -13.18 10.84
CA SER A 195 30.23 -13.70 9.57
C SER A 195 29.18 -14.42 8.70
N TRP A 196 27.95 -14.61 9.20
CA TRP A 196 26.92 -15.41 8.55
C TRP A 196 26.52 -14.87 7.18
N GLY A 197 26.32 -13.55 7.07
CA GLY A 197 26.02 -12.89 5.80
C GLY A 197 27.21 -12.94 4.83
N SER A 198 28.43 -12.67 5.32
CA SER A 198 29.64 -12.66 4.49
C SER A 198 30.05 -14.02 3.92
N THR A 199 29.40 -15.09 4.38
CA THR A 199 29.58 -16.47 3.88
C THR A 199 28.41 -16.94 3.03
N ARG A 200 27.47 -16.06 2.68
CA ARG A 200 26.27 -16.40 1.93
C ARG A 200 26.00 -15.43 0.80
N THR A 201 25.60 -16.00 -0.33
CA THR A 201 25.09 -15.29 -1.49
C THR A 201 23.57 -15.46 -1.55
N LEU A 202 22.87 -14.37 -1.84
CA LEU A 202 21.42 -14.37 -2.00
C LEU A 202 21.05 -14.09 -3.46
N HIS A 203 20.22 -14.95 -4.06
CA HIS A 203 19.62 -14.68 -5.37
C HIS A 203 18.10 -14.57 -5.24
N LEU A 204 17.52 -13.51 -5.79
CA LEU A 204 16.09 -13.24 -5.80
C LEU A 204 15.60 -13.11 -7.24
N ALA A 205 14.48 -13.74 -7.60
CA ALA A 205 13.88 -13.59 -8.92
C ALA A 205 12.35 -13.60 -8.86
N MET A 206 11.71 -12.60 -9.47
CA MET A 206 10.26 -12.57 -9.60
C MET A 206 9.83 -13.25 -10.90
N LEU A 207 9.00 -14.28 -10.80
CA LEU A 207 8.62 -15.11 -11.94
C LEU A 207 7.23 -14.79 -12.51
N ASN A 208 6.29 -14.42 -11.65
CA ASN A 208 4.91 -14.22 -12.06
C ASN A 208 4.33 -12.98 -11.39
N SER A 209 3.68 -12.13 -12.18
CA SER A 209 3.10 -10.89 -11.71
C SER A 209 1.60 -10.98 -11.42
N TYR A 210 0.91 -12.05 -11.82
CA TYR A 210 -0.54 -12.22 -11.64
C TYR A 210 -1.36 -10.96 -12.01
N SER A 211 -0.89 -10.21 -13.02
CA SER A 211 -1.47 -8.94 -13.48
C SER A 211 -1.45 -7.78 -12.46
N PHE A 212 -0.60 -7.84 -11.44
CA PHE A 212 -0.33 -6.74 -10.53
C PHE A 212 0.60 -5.70 -11.14
N SER A 213 0.51 -4.46 -10.65
CA SER A 213 1.51 -3.42 -10.93
C SER A 213 2.88 -3.86 -10.43
N THR A 214 3.91 -3.59 -11.23
CA THR A 214 5.28 -4.04 -10.96
C THR A 214 5.80 -3.49 -9.64
N SER A 215 5.58 -2.19 -9.40
CA SER A 215 5.96 -1.47 -8.18
C SER A 215 5.35 -2.06 -6.91
N ARG A 216 4.09 -2.52 -6.97
CA ARG A 216 3.42 -3.15 -5.84
C ARG A 216 4.00 -4.52 -5.56
N LEU A 217 4.16 -5.35 -6.59
CA LEU A 217 4.67 -6.70 -6.43
C LEU A 217 6.12 -6.72 -5.91
N GLN A 218 7.01 -5.89 -6.48
CA GLN A 218 8.38 -5.75 -5.98
C GLN A 218 8.39 -5.16 -4.56
N GLY A 219 7.47 -4.26 -4.25
CA GLY A 219 7.27 -3.72 -2.91
C GLY A 219 6.88 -4.79 -1.88
N ASP A 220 5.97 -5.69 -2.23
CA ASP A 220 5.50 -6.73 -1.32
C ASP A 220 6.50 -7.88 -1.18
N LEU A 221 7.25 -8.21 -2.24
CA LEU A 221 8.11 -9.40 -2.30
C LEU A 221 9.60 -9.12 -2.09
N LEU A 222 10.10 -7.94 -2.47
CA LEU A 222 11.55 -7.64 -2.47
C LEU A 222 11.95 -6.61 -1.41
N GLU A 223 11.17 -5.55 -1.17
CA GLU A 223 11.50 -4.54 -0.15
C GLU A 223 11.67 -5.08 1.27
N PRO A 224 10.92 -6.10 1.74
CA PRO A 224 11.16 -6.70 3.06
C PRO A 224 12.59 -7.20 3.26
N PHE A 225 13.27 -7.63 2.19
CA PHE A 225 14.66 -8.10 2.30
C PHE A 225 15.61 -6.97 2.68
N ARG A 226 15.26 -5.69 2.47
CA ARG A 226 16.13 -4.53 2.73
C ARG A 226 16.63 -4.45 4.17
N VAL A 227 15.91 -5.05 5.12
CA VAL A 227 16.35 -5.16 6.53
C VAL A 227 17.60 -6.02 6.69
N LEU A 228 17.88 -6.92 5.75
CA LEU A 228 19.06 -7.77 5.75
C LEU A 228 20.28 -6.98 5.26
N LYS A 229 21.45 -7.32 5.81
CA LYS A 229 22.71 -6.62 5.56
C LYS A 229 23.89 -7.58 5.57
N GLY A 230 24.98 -7.17 4.91
CA GLY A 230 26.28 -7.83 4.98
C GLY A 230 26.39 -9.18 4.25
N PHE A 231 25.54 -9.43 3.25
CA PHE A 231 25.73 -10.59 2.35
C PHE A 231 27.03 -10.47 1.54
N SER A 232 27.66 -11.59 1.16
CA SER A 232 28.85 -11.57 0.30
C SER A 232 28.54 -11.02 -1.09
N SER A 233 27.40 -11.44 -1.64
CA SER A 233 26.84 -10.88 -2.87
C SER A 233 25.34 -11.10 -2.88
N VAL A 234 24.63 -10.21 -3.57
CA VAL A 234 23.20 -10.33 -3.83
C VAL A 234 22.96 -10.12 -5.31
N THR A 235 22.18 -10.99 -5.91
CA THR A 235 21.76 -10.87 -7.32
C THR A 235 20.25 -10.88 -7.37
N ILE A 236 19.67 -9.86 -8.01
CA ILE A 236 18.23 -9.77 -8.21
C ILE A 236 17.98 -9.80 -9.71
N SER A 237 17.16 -10.74 -10.16
CA SER A 237 16.81 -10.85 -11.57
C SER A 237 16.11 -9.57 -12.04
N PRO A 238 16.51 -8.97 -13.17
CA PRO A 238 15.85 -7.79 -13.72
C PRO A 238 14.46 -8.12 -14.29
N THR A 239 14.16 -9.39 -14.55
CA THR A 239 12.87 -9.82 -15.10
C THR A 239 11.73 -9.48 -14.13
N HIS A 240 10.67 -8.87 -14.66
CA HIS A 240 9.50 -8.39 -13.91
C HIS A 240 9.80 -7.35 -12.82
N THR A 241 10.98 -6.71 -12.83
CA THR A 241 11.30 -5.58 -11.94
C THR A 241 11.39 -4.27 -12.73
N LEU A 242 11.29 -3.14 -12.04
CA LEU A 242 11.60 -1.86 -12.68
C LEU A 242 13.10 -1.76 -13.03
N PRO A 243 13.46 -1.14 -14.17
CA PRO A 243 14.85 -0.86 -14.48
C PRO A 243 15.53 -0.09 -13.34
N HIS A 244 16.81 -0.38 -13.07
CA HIS A 244 17.62 0.22 -11.99
C HIS A 244 17.17 -0.05 -10.54
N TYR A 245 16.00 -0.64 -10.32
CA TYR A 245 15.55 -1.03 -8.99
C TYR A 245 16.47 -2.10 -8.35
N THR A 246 16.87 -3.09 -9.15
CA THR A 246 17.64 -4.25 -8.69
C THR A 246 19.04 -3.88 -8.21
N SER A 247 19.71 -2.93 -8.87
CA SER A 247 21.04 -2.44 -8.45
C SER A 247 20.98 -1.75 -7.10
N GLY A 248 19.98 -0.90 -6.89
CA GLY A 248 19.77 -0.19 -5.64
C GLY A 248 19.50 -1.12 -4.45
N LEU A 249 18.60 -2.11 -4.64
CA LEU A 249 18.32 -3.09 -3.60
C LEU A 249 19.52 -4.01 -3.34
N SER A 250 20.19 -4.51 -4.38
CA SER A 250 21.37 -5.38 -4.22
C SER A 250 22.49 -4.68 -3.45
N SER A 251 22.78 -3.41 -3.77
CA SER A 251 23.75 -2.58 -3.05
C SER A 251 23.37 -2.40 -1.58
N SER A 252 22.08 -2.18 -1.30
CA SER A 252 21.59 -2.05 0.07
C SER A 252 21.80 -3.32 0.91
N LEU A 253 21.76 -4.51 0.30
CA LEU A 253 21.86 -5.80 1.00
C LEU A 253 23.30 -6.27 1.22
N THR A 254 24.25 -5.80 0.41
CA THR A 254 25.68 -6.11 0.55
C THR A 254 26.41 -5.17 1.52
N THR A 255 25.86 -3.97 1.76
CA THR A 255 26.41 -3.05 2.77
C THR A 255 26.29 -3.63 4.18
N LYS A 256 27.30 -3.37 5.03
CA LYS A 256 27.34 -3.82 6.43
C LYS A 256 26.44 -3.00 7.35
N THR A 257 26.28 -1.72 7.03
CA THR A 257 25.52 -0.74 7.82
C THR A 257 24.65 0.08 6.90
N PHE A 258 23.48 0.49 7.38
CA PHE A 258 22.60 1.37 6.62
C PHE A 258 23.22 2.78 6.52
N SER A 259 23.35 3.29 5.30
CA SER A 259 23.75 4.67 5.02
C SER A 259 22.54 5.45 4.53
N VAL A 260 22.14 6.47 5.30
CA VAL A 260 20.99 7.33 4.96
C VAL A 260 21.24 8.06 3.64
N GLN A 261 22.47 8.54 3.42
CA GLN A 261 22.85 9.27 2.22
C GLN A 261 22.76 8.39 0.97
N GLN A 262 23.35 7.19 1.02
CA GLN A 262 23.32 6.25 -0.11
C GLN A 262 21.90 5.77 -0.42
N TRP A 263 21.08 5.57 0.62
CA TRP A 263 19.67 5.24 0.48
C TRP A 263 18.88 6.37 -0.21
N LEU A 264 19.11 7.62 0.20
CA LEU A 264 18.49 8.79 -0.43
C LEU A 264 18.93 8.96 -1.88
N GLU A 265 20.20 8.77 -2.19
CA GLU A 265 20.72 8.81 -3.57
C GLU A 265 20.01 7.77 -4.45
N THR A 266 19.94 6.52 -3.98
CA THR A 266 19.28 5.42 -4.71
C THR A 266 17.80 5.71 -4.96
N ILE A 267 17.08 6.25 -3.97
CA ILE A 267 15.66 6.60 -4.14
C ILE A 267 15.49 7.83 -5.04
N THR A 268 16.40 8.79 -4.97
CA THR A 268 16.39 9.98 -5.84
C THR A 268 16.57 9.59 -7.29
N GLU A 269 17.46 8.65 -7.60
CA GLU A 269 17.63 8.11 -8.95
C GLU A 269 16.33 7.51 -9.51
N LEU A 270 15.58 6.76 -8.70
CA LEU A 270 14.26 6.23 -9.11
C LEU A 270 13.24 7.35 -9.33
N ALA A 271 13.28 8.41 -8.53
CA ALA A 271 12.42 9.58 -8.73
C ALA A 271 12.79 10.37 -10.00
N ASP A 272 14.08 10.47 -10.32
CA ASP A 272 14.55 11.09 -11.55
C ASP A 272 14.12 10.28 -12.79
N LEU A 273 14.15 8.94 -12.71
CA LEU A 273 13.60 8.07 -13.75
C LEU A 273 12.08 8.23 -13.92
N SER A 274 11.34 8.44 -12.82
CA SER A 274 9.92 8.78 -12.85
C SER A 274 9.67 10.08 -13.63
N ASP A 275 10.48 11.11 -13.37
CA ASP A 275 10.35 12.41 -14.04
C ASP A 275 10.77 12.34 -15.52
N ALA A 276 11.84 11.60 -15.83
CA ALA A 276 12.27 11.36 -17.19
C ALA A 276 11.18 10.63 -18.01
N ALA A 277 10.55 9.60 -17.44
CA ALA A 277 9.46 8.87 -18.08
C ALA A 277 8.23 9.75 -18.36
N ARG A 278 7.98 10.74 -17.50
CA ARG A 278 6.90 11.73 -17.66
C ARG A 278 7.23 12.84 -18.64
N SER A 279 8.51 13.13 -18.86
CA SER A 279 8.95 14.16 -19.80
C SER A 279 8.79 13.68 -21.24
N THR A 280 8.22 14.53 -22.11
CA THR A 280 8.11 14.22 -23.54
C THR A 280 9.49 14.28 -24.16
N THR A 281 10.01 13.15 -24.65
CA THR A 281 11.32 13.11 -25.31
C THR A 281 11.22 13.62 -26.75
N PRO A 282 12.33 14.05 -27.38
CA PRO A 282 12.35 14.45 -28.79
C PRO A 282 11.94 13.34 -29.77
N SER A 283 11.94 12.07 -29.35
CA SER A 283 11.70 10.88 -30.18
C SER A 283 10.37 10.17 -29.93
N GLY A 284 9.51 10.63 -29.01
CA GLY A 284 8.22 9.99 -28.79
C GLY A 284 7.60 10.28 -27.42
N ALA A 285 6.28 10.12 -27.37
CA ALA A 285 5.38 10.48 -26.28
C ALA A 285 5.85 10.08 -24.87
N ALA A 286 5.47 10.89 -23.88
CA ALA A 286 5.68 10.59 -22.46
C ALA A 286 5.08 9.22 -22.08
N ASN A 287 5.82 8.45 -21.29
CA ASN A 287 5.39 7.15 -20.78
C ASN A 287 4.84 7.30 -19.35
N TYR A 288 3.58 7.78 -19.26
CA TYR A 288 2.91 7.97 -17.98
C TYR A 288 2.78 6.68 -17.15
N PRO A 289 2.42 5.51 -17.73
CA PRO A 289 2.38 4.25 -16.96
C PRO A 289 3.71 3.92 -16.28
N LEU A 290 4.83 4.08 -16.99
CA LEU A 290 6.15 3.84 -16.40
C LEU A 290 6.50 4.85 -15.30
N SER A 291 6.14 6.12 -15.49
CA SER A 291 6.31 7.16 -14.47
C SER A 291 5.55 6.82 -13.19
N ILE A 292 4.30 6.37 -13.32
CA ILE A 292 3.44 5.94 -12.19
C ILE A 292 4.09 4.79 -11.41
N GLU A 293 4.65 3.80 -12.11
CA GLU A 293 5.33 2.67 -11.47
C GLU A 293 6.59 3.11 -10.69
N TYR A 294 7.44 3.97 -11.26
CA TYR A 294 8.61 4.49 -10.54
C TYR A 294 8.22 5.33 -9.33
N ALA A 295 7.26 6.24 -9.46
CA ALA A 295 6.79 7.06 -8.35
C ALA A 295 6.23 6.19 -7.20
N SER A 296 5.43 5.17 -7.55
CA SER A 296 4.91 4.20 -6.59
C SER A 296 6.03 3.42 -5.91
N SER A 297 7.05 2.98 -6.66
CA SER A 297 8.22 2.30 -6.10
C SER A 297 8.99 3.18 -5.11
N VAL A 298 9.15 4.47 -5.39
CA VAL A 298 9.81 5.42 -4.48
C VAL A 298 9.02 5.56 -3.18
N ILE A 299 7.69 5.71 -3.26
CA ILE A 299 6.80 5.78 -2.10
C ILE A 299 6.94 4.53 -1.22
N VAL A 300 6.97 3.35 -1.82
CA VAL A 300 7.15 2.09 -1.09
C VAL A 300 8.54 2.02 -0.45
N ALA A 301 9.60 2.33 -1.20
CA ALA A 301 10.97 2.30 -0.70
C ALA A 301 11.18 3.28 0.47
N PHE A 302 10.53 4.45 0.44
CA PHE A 302 10.51 5.37 1.57
C PHE A 302 9.89 4.74 2.82
N THR A 303 8.70 4.16 2.66
CA THR A 303 7.94 3.55 3.76
C THR A 303 8.76 2.44 4.41
N TYR A 304 9.36 1.54 3.61
CA TYR A 304 10.21 0.48 4.13
C TYR A 304 11.49 1.02 4.77
N GLY A 305 12.13 2.05 4.21
CA GLY A 305 13.30 2.67 4.84
C GLY A 305 13.03 3.13 6.27
N PHE A 306 11.89 3.80 6.52
CA PHE A 306 11.48 4.20 7.86
C PHE A 306 11.12 3.01 8.76
N LEU A 307 10.47 1.97 8.23
CA LEU A 307 10.11 0.78 9.00
C LEU A 307 11.32 -0.08 9.40
N THR A 308 12.36 -0.14 8.56
CA THR A 308 13.50 -1.05 8.78
C THR A 308 14.73 -0.36 9.36
N SER A 309 14.86 0.96 9.18
CA SER A 309 16.08 1.71 9.50
C SER A 309 15.80 3.00 10.28
N ALA A 310 14.69 3.04 11.04
CA ALA A 310 14.24 4.19 11.81
C ALA A 310 15.35 4.85 12.63
N GLU A 311 16.10 4.07 13.42
CA GLU A 311 17.15 4.59 14.31
C GLU A 311 18.26 5.32 13.54
N ALA A 312 18.63 4.81 12.37
CA ALA A 312 19.66 5.42 11.54
C ALA A 312 19.15 6.71 10.87
N ILE A 313 17.88 6.73 10.44
CA ILE A 313 17.27 7.90 9.79
C ILE A 313 16.98 9.02 10.81
N HIS A 314 16.47 8.66 11.99
CA HIS A 314 16.16 9.59 13.09
C HIS A 314 17.36 9.89 14.00
N GLY A 315 18.55 9.38 13.64
CA GLY A 315 19.77 9.56 14.43
C GLY A 315 20.21 11.03 14.57
N PRO A 316 20.89 11.38 15.67
CA PRO A 316 21.25 12.77 16.02
C PRO A 316 22.22 13.45 15.03
N SER A 317 22.84 12.70 14.12
CA SER A 317 23.81 13.21 13.14
C SER A 317 23.20 13.85 11.89
N HIS A 318 21.87 13.86 11.72
CA HIS A 318 21.22 14.14 10.42
C HIS A 318 19.97 15.05 10.47
N ALA A 319 19.78 15.83 11.54
CA ALA A 319 18.44 16.18 12.00
C ALA A 319 17.62 17.21 11.20
N GLU A 320 18.13 17.92 10.20
CA GLU A 320 17.29 18.89 9.45
C GLU A 320 17.42 18.77 7.93
N GLU A 321 18.62 18.90 7.36
CA GLU A 321 18.78 18.85 5.90
C GLU A 321 18.37 17.48 5.31
N THR A 322 18.62 16.39 6.04
CA THR A 322 18.18 15.05 5.62
C THR A 322 16.66 14.92 5.64
N PHE A 323 15.97 15.40 6.69
CA PHE A 323 14.51 15.37 6.71
C PHE A 323 13.90 16.31 5.69
N LYS A 324 14.50 17.49 5.48
CA LYS A 324 14.12 18.40 4.40
C LYS A 324 14.25 17.72 3.03
N ALA A 325 15.36 17.01 2.77
CA ALA A 325 15.53 16.23 1.54
C ALA A 325 14.47 15.13 1.40
N ILE A 326 14.18 14.38 2.47
CA ILE A 326 13.12 13.35 2.49
C ILE A 326 11.75 13.96 2.19
N GLN A 327 11.38 15.04 2.87
CA GLN A 327 10.06 15.69 2.67
C GLN A 327 9.94 16.25 1.26
N ARG A 328 10.98 16.91 0.76
CA ARG A 328 10.98 17.47 -0.61
C ARG A 328 10.90 16.39 -1.67
N LEU A 329 11.63 15.29 -1.49
CA LEU A 329 11.59 14.17 -2.41
C LEU A 329 10.23 13.44 -2.36
N ARG A 330 9.66 13.24 -1.17
CA ARG A 330 8.31 12.67 -1.03
C ARG A 330 7.25 13.57 -1.68
N TRP A 331 7.31 14.87 -1.45
CA TRP A 331 6.44 15.86 -2.11
C TRP A 331 6.54 15.80 -3.63
N ARG A 332 7.77 15.84 -4.17
CA ARG A 332 8.03 15.77 -5.62
C ARG A 332 7.41 14.51 -6.24
N VAL A 333 7.52 13.38 -5.56
CA VAL A 333 7.03 12.08 -6.04
C VAL A 333 5.51 11.99 -5.98
N GLU A 334 4.87 12.41 -4.88
CA GLU A 334 3.41 12.43 -4.74
C GLU A 334 2.75 13.37 -5.77
N LEU A 335 3.33 14.56 -5.95
CA LEU A 335 2.90 15.51 -6.98
C LEU A 335 3.13 14.95 -8.39
N GLY A 336 4.29 14.32 -8.63
CA GLY A 336 4.65 13.69 -9.88
C GLY A 336 3.69 12.57 -10.29
N LEU A 337 3.37 11.69 -9.34
CA LEU A 337 2.41 10.60 -9.49
C LEU A 337 1.03 11.12 -9.89
N GLY A 338 0.50 12.11 -9.17
CA GLY A 338 -0.81 12.66 -9.46
C GLY A 338 -0.88 13.36 -10.83
N ILE A 339 0.18 14.09 -11.21
CA ILE A 339 0.27 14.68 -12.54
C ILE A 339 0.32 13.60 -13.63
N ALA A 340 1.10 12.53 -13.45
CA ALA A 340 1.19 11.44 -14.43
C ALA A 340 -0.17 10.75 -14.64
N LEU A 341 -0.87 10.40 -13.55
CA LEU A 341 -2.21 9.81 -13.58
C LEU A 341 -3.23 10.73 -14.27
N SER A 342 -3.18 12.03 -14.00
CA SER A 342 -4.05 13.01 -14.67
C SER A 342 -3.76 13.14 -16.16
N LEU A 343 -2.48 13.26 -16.55
CA LEU A 343 -2.09 13.46 -17.94
C LEU A 343 -2.35 12.24 -18.83
N GLN A 344 -2.33 11.03 -18.27
CA GLN A 344 -2.69 9.80 -18.98
C GLN A 344 -4.13 9.87 -19.55
N HIS A 345 -5.02 10.59 -18.87
CA HIS A 345 -6.43 10.71 -19.23
C HIS A 345 -6.79 12.10 -19.79
N LYS A 346 -5.80 12.89 -20.20
CA LYS A 346 -5.99 14.27 -20.70
C LYS A 346 -7.00 14.38 -21.85
N ALA A 347 -7.16 13.34 -22.66
CA ALA A 347 -8.16 13.31 -23.73
C ALA A 347 -9.62 13.39 -23.22
N LEU A 348 -9.87 13.01 -21.96
CA LEU A 348 -11.20 13.11 -21.34
C LEU A 348 -11.54 14.54 -20.90
N ASP A 349 -10.55 15.42 -20.75
CA ASP A 349 -10.76 16.80 -20.31
C ASP A 349 -11.56 17.67 -21.30
N SER A 350 -11.74 17.21 -22.55
CA SER A 350 -12.60 17.85 -23.55
C SER A 350 -14.07 17.42 -23.43
N HIS A 351 -14.37 16.36 -22.68
CA HIS A 351 -15.71 15.80 -22.51
C HIS A 351 -16.22 16.08 -21.09
N LYS A 352 -17.01 17.14 -20.92
CA LYS A 352 -17.53 17.56 -19.60
C LYS A 352 -18.19 16.43 -18.81
N ASP A 353 -18.99 15.60 -19.48
CA ASP A 353 -19.80 14.55 -18.86
C ASP A 353 -19.26 13.13 -19.10
N TRP A 354 -17.94 13.00 -19.32
CA TRP A 354 -17.30 11.70 -19.66
C TRP A 354 -17.60 10.59 -18.64
N LEU A 355 -17.87 10.92 -17.37
CA LEU A 355 -18.23 9.95 -16.33
C LEU A 355 -19.55 9.21 -16.64
N VAL A 356 -20.50 9.88 -17.29
CA VAL A 356 -21.84 9.34 -17.59
C VAL A 356 -22.06 9.07 -19.07
N ASP A 357 -21.15 9.54 -19.93
CA ASP A 357 -21.23 9.38 -21.38
C ASP A 357 -21.21 7.89 -21.79
N ALA A 358 -22.28 7.46 -22.44
CA ALA A 358 -22.41 6.10 -22.96
C ALA A 358 -21.51 5.83 -24.18
N ALA A 359 -20.99 6.88 -24.84
CA ALA A 359 -20.06 6.74 -25.95
C ALA A 359 -18.68 6.23 -25.50
N ILE A 360 -18.33 6.37 -24.21
CA ILE A 360 -17.05 5.92 -23.66
C ILE A 360 -17.25 4.54 -23.02
N PRO A 361 -16.47 3.51 -23.42
CA PRO A 361 -16.57 2.16 -22.85
C PRO A 361 -16.55 2.15 -21.32
N ALA A 362 -17.40 1.35 -20.70
CA ALA A 362 -17.56 1.31 -19.24
C ALA A 362 -16.23 1.01 -18.52
N ARG A 363 -15.42 0.08 -19.05
CA ARG A 363 -14.10 -0.25 -18.50
C ARG A 363 -13.12 0.91 -18.59
N GLN A 364 -13.15 1.68 -19.68
CA GLN A 364 -12.30 2.87 -19.84
C GLN A 364 -12.71 3.97 -18.86
N ARG A 365 -14.02 4.20 -18.67
CA ARG A 365 -14.53 5.13 -17.67
C ARG A 365 -14.17 4.72 -16.24
N GLN A 366 -14.27 3.43 -15.94
CA GLN A 366 -13.88 2.88 -14.64
C GLN A 366 -12.39 3.15 -14.35
N GLN A 367 -11.50 2.77 -15.27
CA GLN A 367 -10.06 2.98 -15.11
C GLN A 367 -9.71 4.45 -14.95
N ALA A 368 -10.27 5.32 -15.80
CA ALA A 368 -10.02 6.76 -15.71
C ALA A 368 -10.53 7.36 -14.40
N ALA A 369 -11.68 6.90 -13.88
CA ALA A 369 -12.20 7.35 -12.60
C ALA A 369 -11.32 6.89 -11.43
N GLU A 370 -10.83 5.65 -11.45
CA GLU A 370 -9.87 5.14 -10.46
C GLU A 370 -8.57 5.95 -10.48
N ASP A 371 -7.99 6.17 -11.66
CA ASP A 371 -6.73 6.87 -11.83
C ASP A 371 -6.84 8.36 -11.44
N LEU A 372 -7.92 9.05 -11.81
CA LEU A 372 -8.12 10.46 -11.45
C LEU A 372 -8.44 10.67 -9.96
N LEU A 373 -9.12 9.74 -9.31
CA LEU A 373 -9.28 9.76 -7.85
C LEU A 373 -7.95 9.49 -7.14
N CYS A 374 -7.14 8.58 -7.67
CA CYS A 374 -5.79 8.34 -7.18
C CYS A 374 -4.89 9.59 -7.40
N ALA A 375 -5.06 10.28 -8.52
CA ALA A 375 -4.38 11.53 -8.82
C ALA A 375 -4.73 12.63 -7.80
N GLU A 376 -6.02 12.81 -7.52
CA GLU A 376 -6.52 13.78 -6.54
C GLU A 376 -5.93 13.49 -5.16
N SER A 377 -6.01 12.23 -4.70
CA SER A 377 -5.46 11.83 -3.40
C SER A 377 -3.94 12.00 -3.33
N SER A 378 -3.20 11.75 -4.41
CA SER A 378 -1.74 11.91 -4.44
C SER A 378 -1.34 13.39 -4.41
N ILE A 379 -2.06 14.26 -5.10
CA ILE A 379 -1.80 15.71 -5.06
C ILE A 379 -2.20 16.30 -3.71
N ASP A 380 -3.29 15.83 -3.09
CA ASP A 380 -3.68 16.24 -1.73
C ASP A 380 -2.60 15.85 -0.70
N LYS A 381 -1.99 14.67 -0.83
CA LYS A 381 -0.82 14.28 -0.02
C LYS A 381 0.37 15.21 -0.22
N ALA A 382 0.69 15.55 -1.47
CA ALA A 382 1.74 16.52 -1.76
C ALA A 382 1.43 17.89 -1.14
N LEU A 383 0.18 18.35 -1.24
CA LEU A 383 -0.27 19.61 -0.66
C LEU A 383 -0.15 19.59 0.87
N SER A 384 -0.54 18.48 1.50
CA SER A 384 -0.42 18.28 2.93
C SER A 384 1.03 18.40 3.41
N LEU A 385 2.01 17.94 2.64
CA LEU A 385 3.43 18.12 2.92
C LEU A 385 3.87 19.59 2.75
N ALA A 386 3.49 20.20 1.63
CA ALA A 386 3.95 21.55 1.27
C ALA A 386 3.35 22.68 2.12
N THR A 387 2.17 22.44 2.70
CA THR A 387 1.44 23.42 3.53
C THR A 387 1.40 23.07 5.02
N ASP A 388 1.99 21.92 5.38
CA ASP A 388 1.89 21.34 6.73
C ASP A 388 0.45 21.30 7.23
N SER A 389 -0.45 20.77 6.38
CA SER A 389 -1.89 20.70 6.67
C SER A 389 -2.10 20.08 8.06
N PRO A 390 -2.90 20.71 8.94
CA PRO A 390 -3.12 20.22 10.30
C PRO A 390 -3.93 18.93 10.34
N SER A 391 -4.41 18.41 9.20
CA SER A 391 -5.19 17.18 9.11
C SER A 391 -4.28 15.96 8.94
N PRO A 392 -4.23 15.02 9.91
CA PRO A 392 -3.52 13.77 9.75
C PRO A 392 -4.07 12.90 8.60
N ALA A 393 -5.30 13.15 8.15
CA ALA A 393 -5.97 12.34 7.14
C ALA A 393 -5.41 12.54 5.72
N SER A 394 -4.81 13.70 5.43
CA SER A 394 -4.20 14.02 4.13
C SER A 394 -2.69 13.76 4.10
N ASN A 395 -2.04 13.64 5.27
CA ASN A 395 -0.58 13.52 5.32
C ASN A 395 -0.13 12.09 4.96
N PRO A 396 0.74 11.92 3.93
CA PRO A 396 1.15 10.61 3.45
C PRO A 396 1.92 9.78 4.48
N TRP A 397 2.56 10.40 5.47
CA TRP A 397 3.29 9.70 6.52
C TRP A 397 2.35 9.14 7.58
N PHE A 398 1.33 9.90 8.01
CA PHE A 398 0.33 9.41 8.98
C PHE A 398 -0.51 8.25 8.43
N LEU A 399 -0.64 8.15 7.10
CA LEU A 399 -1.32 7.04 6.44
C LEU A 399 -0.45 5.78 6.31
N SER A 400 0.88 5.93 6.33
CA SER A 400 1.81 4.84 5.99
C SER A 400 2.72 4.39 7.15
N LEU A 401 2.92 5.22 8.18
CA LEU A 401 3.84 4.97 9.28
C LEU A 401 3.17 5.08 10.66
N PRO A 402 3.67 4.33 11.67
CA PRO A 402 3.43 4.63 13.07
C PRO A 402 3.87 6.05 13.42
N VAL A 403 3.17 6.70 14.37
CA VAL A 403 3.37 8.11 14.72
C VAL A 403 4.81 8.40 15.15
N GLU A 404 5.45 7.45 15.81
CA GLU A 404 6.83 7.54 16.32
C GLU A 404 7.88 7.57 15.20
N LEU A 405 7.53 7.11 14.00
CA LEU A 405 8.45 7.03 12.86
C LEU A 405 8.28 8.18 11.87
N ILE A 406 7.28 9.04 12.08
CA ILE A 406 6.95 10.13 11.15
C ILE A 406 8.10 11.14 11.11
N PRO A 407 8.67 11.43 9.93
CA PRO A 407 9.69 12.46 9.81
C PRO A 407 9.10 13.84 10.11
N PRO A 408 9.84 14.72 10.82
CA PRO A 408 9.39 16.09 11.04
C PRO A 408 9.20 16.82 9.71
N ASN A 409 8.33 17.82 9.70
CA ASN A 409 8.08 18.70 8.57
C ASN A 409 8.13 20.16 9.02
N LYS A 410 8.54 21.08 8.14
CA LYS A 410 8.51 22.52 8.40
C LYS A 410 7.99 23.25 7.17
N ALA A 411 7.05 24.18 7.35
CA ALA A 411 6.50 24.98 6.26
C ALA A 411 7.58 25.71 5.44
N GLY A 412 8.68 26.15 6.08
CA GLY A 412 9.80 26.83 5.42
C GLY A 412 10.64 25.95 4.48
N TRP A 413 10.41 24.63 4.40
CA TRP A 413 11.13 23.73 3.50
C TRP A 413 10.62 23.74 2.06
N PHE A 414 9.46 24.37 1.84
CA PHE A 414 8.82 24.50 0.54
C PHE A 414 8.64 25.99 0.19
N SER A 415 9.02 26.35 -1.03
CA SER A 415 8.82 27.70 -1.57
C SER A 415 7.35 27.96 -1.89
N GLU A 416 6.97 29.23 -2.00
CA GLU A 416 5.61 29.61 -2.40
C GLU A 416 5.27 29.12 -3.82
N ALA A 417 6.23 29.15 -4.75
CA ALA A 417 6.06 28.63 -6.10
C ALA A 417 5.73 27.13 -6.12
N GLU A 418 6.38 26.33 -5.27
CA GLU A 418 6.11 24.88 -5.14
C GLU A 418 4.71 24.62 -4.56
N ARG A 419 4.28 25.42 -3.59
CA ARG A 419 2.91 25.36 -3.04
C ARG A 419 1.88 25.75 -4.10
N ALA A 420 2.16 26.82 -4.85
CA ALA A 420 1.32 27.28 -5.94
C ALA A 420 1.16 26.20 -7.02
N GLN A 421 2.27 25.55 -7.42
CA GLN A 421 2.26 24.43 -8.36
C GLN A 421 1.39 23.27 -7.90
N THR A 422 1.45 22.97 -6.60
CA THR A 422 0.65 21.89 -6.01
C THR A 422 -0.85 22.23 -6.06
N TRP A 423 -1.23 23.46 -5.69
CA TRP A 423 -2.62 23.95 -5.80
C TRP A 423 -3.12 23.94 -7.25
N TYR A 424 -2.30 24.37 -8.20
CA TYR A 424 -2.64 24.33 -9.62
C TYR A 424 -2.91 22.90 -10.10
N ALA A 425 -2.03 21.95 -9.76
CA ALA A 425 -2.21 20.55 -10.14
C ALA A 425 -3.51 19.97 -9.55
N LEU A 426 -3.85 20.31 -8.30
CA LEU A 426 -5.09 19.88 -7.67
C LEU A 426 -6.32 20.45 -8.40
N GLY A 427 -6.26 21.73 -8.76
CA GLY A 427 -7.32 22.39 -9.52
C GLY A 427 -7.55 21.75 -10.89
N VAL A 428 -6.48 21.34 -11.59
CA VAL A 428 -6.59 20.61 -12.87
C VAL A 428 -7.34 19.30 -12.68
N VAL A 429 -6.97 18.49 -11.68
CA VAL A 429 -7.64 17.20 -11.44
C VAL A 429 -9.10 17.38 -11.00
N HIS A 430 -9.40 18.39 -10.17
CA HIS A 430 -10.78 18.71 -9.83
C HIS A 430 -11.60 19.10 -11.06
N CYS A 431 -11.04 19.89 -11.99
CA CYS A 431 -11.68 20.17 -13.27
C CYS A 431 -11.96 18.89 -14.08
N SER A 432 -10.99 17.97 -14.17
CA SER A 432 -11.15 16.68 -14.86
C SER A 432 -12.25 15.79 -14.24
N LEU A 433 -12.45 15.88 -12.92
CA LEU A 433 -13.49 15.17 -12.18
C LEU A 433 -14.86 15.90 -12.18
N GLY A 434 -14.96 17.06 -12.82
CA GLY A 434 -16.17 17.88 -12.85
C GLY A 434 -16.47 18.60 -11.53
N GLU A 435 -15.45 18.86 -10.71
CA GLU A 435 -15.53 19.60 -9.44
C GLU A 435 -15.11 21.06 -9.62
N TYR A 436 -15.85 21.80 -10.45
CA TYR A 436 -15.44 23.14 -10.86
C TYR A 436 -15.35 24.16 -9.70
N LEU A 437 -16.16 24.00 -8.65
CA LEU A 437 -16.07 24.85 -7.44
C LEU A 437 -14.78 24.63 -6.65
N PHE A 438 -14.37 23.38 -6.46
CA PHE A 438 -13.10 23.08 -5.79
C PHE A 438 -11.92 23.47 -6.68
N ALA A 439 -12.03 23.25 -7.98
CA ALA A 439 -11.02 23.69 -8.95
C ALA A 439 -10.81 25.20 -8.92
N ALA A 440 -11.88 25.99 -8.95
CA ALA A 440 -11.84 27.45 -8.85
C ALA A 440 -11.10 27.92 -7.58
N GLY A 441 -11.46 27.36 -6.42
CA GLY A 441 -10.78 27.69 -5.17
C GLY A 441 -9.31 27.25 -5.12
N ALA A 442 -8.95 26.16 -5.79
CA ALA A 442 -7.55 25.73 -5.90
C ALA A 442 -6.75 26.67 -6.82
N PHE A 443 -7.32 27.07 -7.96
CA PHE A 443 -6.67 28.02 -8.87
C PHE A 443 -6.53 29.42 -8.29
N GLU A 444 -7.52 29.90 -7.53
CA GLU A 444 -7.43 31.19 -6.81
C GLU A 444 -6.25 31.20 -5.83
N ARG A 445 -6.09 30.13 -5.04
CA ARG A 445 -4.93 29.97 -4.14
C ARG A 445 -3.62 29.88 -4.90
N ALA A 446 -3.60 29.15 -6.02
CA ALA A 446 -2.42 29.05 -6.87
C ALA A 446 -2.02 30.44 -7.39
N LEU A 447 -2.95 31.22 -7.95
CA LEU A 447 -2.69 32.57 -8.47
C LEU A 447 -2.19 33.53 -7.38
N GLY A 448 -2.78 33.47 -6.19
CA GLY A 448 -2.35 34.30 -5.05
C GLY A 448 -0.90 34.03 -4.62
N MET A 449 -0.37 32.84 -4.87
CA MET A 449 1.00 32.43 -4.53
C MET A 449 1.98 32.48 -5.71
N TRP A 450 1.48 32.41 -6.96
CA TRP A 450 2.34 32.32 -8.15
C TRP A 450 3.06 33.64 -8.47
N GLY A 451 2.53 34.78 -8.02
CA GLY A 451 3.11 36.11 -8.26
C GLY A 451 3.14 36.52 -9.73
N GLN A 452 4.12 37.32 -10.14
CA GLN A 452 4.35 37.73 -11.55
C GLN A 452 5.34 36.81 -12.29
N ASN A 453 5.39 35.52 -11.94
CA ASN A 453 6.33 34.58 -12.53
C ASN A 453 5.84 34.01 -13.88
N ASP A 454 6.75 33.44 -14.67
CA ASP A 454 6.39 32.71 -15.88
C ASP A 454 5.37 31.59 -15.58
N GLY A 455 4.30 31.53 -16.39
CA GLY A 455 3.27 30.49 -16.31
C GLY A 455 1.94 30.91 -15.67
N VAL A 456 1.81 32.14 -15.15
CA VAL A 456 0.55 32.69 -14.62
C VAL A 456 -0.60 32.60 -15.63
N GLU A 457 -0.34 32.92 -16.90
CA GLU A 457 -1.34 32.83 -17.98
C GLU A 457 -1.94 31.41 -18.13
N LYS A 458 -1.16 30.36 -17.84
CA LYS A 458 -1.65 28.97 -17.88
C LYS A 458 -2.63 28.72 -16.75
N VAL A 459 -2.35 29.24 -15.56
CA VAL A 459 -3.22 29.14 -14.39
C VAL A 459 -4.50 29.94 -14.62
N GLU A 460 -4.40 31.16 -15.14
CA GLU A 460 -5.56 32.00 -15.47
C GLU A 460 -6.46 31.33 -16.51
N ARG A 461 -5.90 30.75 -17.56
CA ARG A 461 -6.67 29.99 -18.56
C ARG A 461 -7.37 28.77 -17.96
N ALA A 462 -6.70 28.05 -17.06
CA ALA A 462 -7.29 26.92 -16.35
C ALA A 462 -8.41 27.38 -15.40
N PHE A 463 -8.23 28.53 -14.76
CA PHE A 463 -9.23 29.13 -13.90
C PHE A 463 -10.47 29.55 -14.70
N GLU A 464 -10.29 30.18 -15.85
CA GLU A 464 -11.40 30.55 -16.73
C GLU A 464 -12.17 29.30 -17.21
N LYS A 465 -11.47 28.21 -17.54
CA LYS A 465 -12.12 26.92 -17.84
C LYS A 465 -13.01 26.46 -16.67
N ALA A 466 -12.54 26.57 -15.42
CA ALA A 466 -13.34 26.23 -14.25
C ALA A 466 -14.56 27.14 -14.10
N ARG A 467 -14.42 28.45 -14.34
CA ARG A 467 -15.53 29.41 -14.30
C ARG A 467 -16.60 29.10 -15.34
N CYS A 468 -16.20 28.78 -16.57
CA CYS A 468 -17.13 28.32 -17.62
C CYS A 468 -17.86 27.02 -17.20
N GLY A 469 -17.16 26.11 -16.51
CA GLY A 469 -17.77 24.90 -15.94
C GLY A 469 -18.85 25.23 -14.90
N ILE A 470 -18.55 26.15 -13.96
CA ILE A 470 -19.51 26.64 -12.94
C ILE A 470 -20.73 27.27 -13.61
N GLU A 471 -20.53 28.15 -14.59
CA GLU A 471 -21.64 28.82 -15.27
C GLU A 471 -22.51 27.81 -16.02
N SER A 472 -21.88 26.81 -16.65
CA SER A 472 -22.62 25.72 -17.32
C SER A 472 -23.40 24.84 -16.33
N ASP A 473 -22.95 24.71 -15.08
CA ASP A 473 -23.65 23.97 -14.02
C ASP A 473 -24.61 24.83 -13.19
N ARG A 474 -24.73 26.13 -13.49
CA ARG A 474 -25.46 27.11 -12.68
C ARG A 474 -26.88 26.68 -12.34
N GLU A 475 -27.65 26.25 -13.33
CA GLU A 475 -29.02 25.78 -13.10
C GLU A 475 -29.08 24.52 -12.22
N GLY A 476 -28.16 23.57 -12.45
CA GLY A 476 -28.04 22.35 -11.66
C GLY A 476 -27.66 22.64 -10.21
N MET A 477 -26.83 23.66 -9.99
CA MET A 477 -26.48 24.15 -8.65
C MET A 477 -27.68 24.80 -7.95
N PHE A 478 -28.42 25.68 -8.63
CA PHE A 478 -29.64 26.31 -8.07
C PHE A 478 -30.71 25.28 -7.70
N LYS A 479 -30.87 24.22 -8.51
CA LYS A 479 -31.79 23.11 -8.25
C LYS A 479 -31.26 22.09 -7.24
N GLY A 480 -30.02 22.27 -6.75
CA GLY A 480 -29.38 21.39 -5.76
C GLY A 480 -28.87 20.05 -6.32
N HIS A 481 -28.90 19.85 -7.64
CA HIS A 481 -28.39 18.65 -8.32
C HIS A 481 -26.87 18.60 -8.40
N VAL A 482 -26.23 19.77 -8.49
CA VAL A 482 -24.77 19.93 -8.44
C VAL A 482 -24.41 20.57 -7.10
N GLN A 483 -23.62 19.84 -6.31
CA GLN A 483 -23.15 20.28 -4.99
C GLN A 483 -21.63 20.08 -4.93
N PRO A 484 -20.92 20.81 -4.05
CA PRO A 484 -19.52 20.51 -3.74
C PRO A 484 -19.31 19.01 -3.45
N GLY A 485 -18.30 18.39 -4.06
CA GLY A 485 -18.02 16.96 -3.91
C GLY A 485 -18.95 16.03 -4.68
N SER A 486 -19.78 16.53 -5.60
CA SER A 486 -20.67 15.70 -6.44
C SER A 486 -19.92 14.95 -7.54
N GLY A 487 -18.94 15.56 -8.20
CA GLY A 487 -18.01 14.94 -9.16
C GLY A 487 -17.15 13.84 -8.53
N LEU A 488 -16.55 14.07 -7.37
CA LEU A 488 -15.80 13.06 -6.59
C LEU A 488 -16.69 11.86 -6.25
N ARG A 489 -17.93 12.12 -5.79
CA ARG A 489 -18.90 11.05 -5.49
C ARG A 489 -19.32 10.28 -6.74
N ARG A 490 -19.46 10.94 -7.89
CA ARG A 490 -19.76 10.29 -9.18
C ARG A 490 -18.59 9.41 -9.64
N ALA A 491 -17.37 9.96 -9.66
CA ALA A 491 -16.17 9.20 -10.00
C ALA A 491 -15.98 8.00 -9.07
N ALA A 492 -16.16 8.17 -7.76
CA ALA A 492 -16.06 7.08 -6.79
C ALA A 492 -17.13 5.99 -6.99
N ARG A 493 -18.30 6.36 -7.53
CA ARG A 493 -19.34 5.39 -7.91
C ARG A 493 -18.92 4.61 -9.15
N VAL A 494 -18.44 5.30 -10.19
CA VAL A 494 -17.98 4.70 -11.46
C VAL A 494 -16.79 3.76 -11.22
N ALA A 495 -15.81 4.18 -10.43
CA ALA A 495 -14.66 3.37 -10.03
C ALA A 495 -15.05 2.07 -9.30
N ARG A 496 -16.22 2.02 -8.66
CA ARG A 496 -16.71 0.84 -7.91
C ARG A 496 -17.69 -0.03 -8.70
N MET A 497 -17.98 0.30 -9.96
CA MET A 497 -18.87 -0.51 -10.79
C MET A 497 -18.19 -1.84 -11.15
N ASN A 498 -18.88 -2.96 -10.94
CA ASN A 498 -18.41 -4.25 -11.43
C ASN A 498 -18.72 -4.34 -12.93
N VAL A 499 -17.75 -4.11 -13.79
CA VAL A 499 -17.89 -4.19 -15.27
C VAL A 499 -17.79 -5.65 -15.75
N GLY A 500 -18.32 -6.60 -14.96
CA GLY A 500 -18.16 -8.05 -15.16
C GLY A 500 -19.40 -8.79 -15.67
N ASP A 501 -20.53 -8.10 -15.84
CA ASP A 501 -21.80 -8.67 -16.34
C ASP A 501 -22.26 -7.95 -17.63
N GLU A 502 -21.37 -7.82 -18.61
CA GLU A 502 -21.73 -7.55 -20.02
C GLU A 502 -21.23 -8.66 -20.94
#